data_AF-A0A8J4W709-F1
#
_entry.id   AF-A0A8J4W709-F1
#
_cell.length_a   1.000
_cell.length_b   1.000
_cell.length_c   1.000
_cell.angle_alpha   90.00
_cell.angle_beta   90.00
_cell.angle_gamma   90.00
#
_symmetry.space_group_name_H-M   'P 1'
#
loop_
_entity.id
_entity.type
_entity.pdbx_description
1 polymer ?
#
loop_
_entity_poly.entity_id
_entity_poly.type
_entity_poly.pdbx_seq_one_letter_code
_entity_poly.pdbx_strand_id
1 'polypeptide(L)'
;MQPKDQIDINLAPQLFVFGDSYVDTGNSRYPASSSRKEPYGITFPGKPKASFSGIRSPIAYERRKLVKKSKMQFGMNFAYGGTGVFDTLVNGPNMTTQINFIQQQVEQEVYSKCNLNSSVALVSLAGNDYGAFVAKHVNLKDLRAFTSSIINQLAINLERIRRLGVPKIAVTAIEPMGCLPQSAASSSYQNFSESWNLISNFHNQILQQTVQKLNGEGRKSVFTILDLNSAFRSAFKSQDRAGNFLFCFPP
;
A
#
# COMPACT_ATOMS: atom_id res chain seq x y z
N MET A 1 22.96 -39.34 17.95
CA MET A 1 21.59 -38.94 17.56
C MET A 1 21.57 -37.42 17.52
N GLN A 2 21.64 -36.82 16.34
CA GLN A 2 21.51 -35.37 16.18
C GLN A 2 20.03 -35.04 15.91
N PRO A 3 19.49 -33.91 16.41
CA PRO A 3 18.16 -33.48 16.03
C PRO A 3 18.19 -33.10 14.55
N LYS A 4 17.56 -33.94 13.71
CA LYS A 4 17.11 -33.55 12.38
C LYS A 4 15.90 -32.64 12.56
N ASP A 5 15.83 -31.60 11.72
CA ASP A 5 14.71 -30.64 11.55
C ASP A 5 14.88 -29.27 12.21
N GLN A 6 16.10 -28.74 12.30
CA GLN A 6 16.29 -27.30 12.29
C GLN A 6 16.46 -26.85 10.84
N ILE A 7 15.37 -26.38 10.22
CA ILE A 7 15.42 -25.76 8.90
C ILE A 7 16.25 -24.48 9.03
N ASP A 8 17.47 -24.51 8.51
CA ASP A 8 18.27 -23.31 8.30
C ASP A 8 17.68 -22.55 7.11
N ILE A 9 16.66 -21.73 7.39
CA ILE A 9 16.01 -20.89 6.39
C ILE A 9 16.94 -19.70 6.14
N ASN A 10 17.70 -19.78 5.06
CA ASN A 10 18.38 -18.62 4.47
C ASN A 10 17.36 -17.46 4.40
N LEU A 11 17.63 -16.36 5.12
CA LEU A 11 16.70 -15.26 5.46
C LEU A 11 16.20 -14.48 4.23
N ALA A 12 15.33 -15.07 3.42
CA ALA A 12 14.63 -14.32 2.38
C ALA A 12 13.74 -13.27 3.07
N PRO A 13 13.85 -11.98 2.72
CA PRO A 13 13.03 -10.93 3.32
C PRO A 13 11.55 -11.20 3.09
N GLN A 14 10.74 -11.15 4.15
CA GLN A 14 9.29 -11.24 4.04
C GLN A 14 8.70 -9.86 3.76
N LEU A 15 7.52 -9.85 3.13
CA LEU A 15 6.80 -8.61 2.84
C LEU A 15 5.47 -8.58 3.60
N PHE A 16 5.30 -7.54 4.42
CA PHE A 16 4.04 -7.24 5.08
C PHE A 16 3.36 -6.05 4.41
N VAL A 17 2.11 -6.19 4.02
CA VAL A 17 1.43 -5.19 3.19
C VAL A 17 0.19 -4.67 3.90
N PHE A 18 0.01 -3.35 3.91
CA PHE A 18 -1.11 -2.64 4.52
C PHE A 18 -1.62 -1.58 3.55
N GLY A 19 -2.90 -1.23 3.66
CA GLY A 19 -3.51 -0.15 2.89
C GLY A 19 -4.77 -0.60 2.18
N ASP A 20 -4.82 -0.34 0.88
CA ASP A 20 -6.05 -0.24 0.11
C ASP A 20 -6.07 -1.14 -1.14
N SER A 21 -6.91 -0.78 -2.12
CA SER A 21 -7.10 -1.50 -3.39
C SER A 21 -5.85 -1.62 -4.26
N TYR A 22 -4.88 -0.71 -4.16
CA TYR A 22 -3.64 -0.78 -4.96
C TYR A 22 -2.77 -1.96 -4.57
N VAL A 23 -2.95 -2.46 -3.34
CA VAL A 23 -2.13 -3.54 -2.81
C VAL A 23 -2.96 -4.70 -2.25
N ASP A 24 -4.30 -4.64 -2.24
CA ASP A 24 -5.15 -5.79 -1.89
C ASP A 24 -5.08 -6.91 -2.95
N THR A 25 -4.78 -8.12 -2.50
CA THR A 25 -4.62 -9.32 -3.33
C THR A 25 -5.69 -10.39 -3.08
N GLY A 26 -6.76 -10.06 -2.35
CA GLY A 26 -7.90 -10.96 -2.16
C GLY A 26 -8.50 -11.00 -0.75
N ASN A 27 -8.27 -9.97 0.07
CA ASN A 27 -8.94 -9.81 1.36
C ASN A 27 -10.36 -9.27 1.19
N SER A 28 -10.57 -8.27 0.32
CA SER A 28 -11.92 -7.81 0.05
C SER A 28 -12.69 -8.87 -0.72
N ARG A 29 -13.88 -9.27 -0.26
CA ARG A 29 -14.78 -10.23 -0.94
C ARG A 29 -15.80 -9.57 -1.87
N TYR A 30 -15.66 -8.26 -2.13
CA TYR A 30 -16.68 -7.48 -2.83
C TYR A 30 -17.01 -8.05 -4.23
N PRO A 31 -18.28 -8.43 -4.49
CA PRO A 31 -18.72 -8.91 -5.81
C PRO A 31 -18.94 -7.79 -6.83
N ALA A 32 -18.70 -6.51 -6.48
CA ALA A 32 -19.08 -5.35 -7.29
C ALA A 32 -17.96 -4.31 -7.50
N SER A 33 -16.70 -4.64 -7.23
CA SER A 33 -15.61 -3.74 -7.63
C SER A 33 -15.45 -3.80 -9.14
N SER A 34 -15.82 -2.72 -9.86
CA SER A 34 -15.51 -2.55 -11.28
C SER A 34 -14.01 -2.76 -11.57
N SER A 35 -13.15 -2.48 -10.60
CA SER A 35 -11.70 -2.69 -10.70
C SER A 35 -11.24 -4.16 -10.70
N ARG A 36 -12.14 -5.12 -10.45
CA ARG A 36 -11.87 -6.58 -10.56
C ARG A 36 -12.45 -7.21 -11.83
N LYS A 37 -13.03 -6.40 -12.72
CA LYS A 37 -13.35 -6.84 -14.09
C LYS A 37 -12.05 -6.97 -14.88
N GLU A 38 -12.06 -7.76 -15.94
CA GLU A 38 -10.93 -7.79 -16.86
C GLU A 38 -10.54 -6.35 -17.27
N PRO A 39 -9.24 -6.01 -17.25
CA PRO A 39 -8.07 -6.89 -17.23
C PRO A 39 -7.45 -7.14 -15.84
N TYR A 40 -8.18 -7.05 -14.72
CA TYR A 40 -7.60 -7.26 -13.38
C TYR A 40 -6.85 -8.60 -13.28
N GLY A 41 -5.58 -8.53 -12.85
CA GLY A 41 -4.70 -9.70 -12.78
C GLY A 41 -4.04 -10.09 -14.12
N ILE A 42 -4.20 -9.31 -15.19
CA ILE A 42 -3.44 -9.48 -16.43
C ILE A 42 -2.27 -8.50 -16.42
N THR A 43 -1.03 -9.01 -16.46
CA THR A 43 0.18 -8.20 -16.59
C THR A 43 0.67 -8.26 -18.03
N PHE A 44 0.75 -7.15 -18.75
CA PHE A 44 1.30 -7.20 -20.12
C PHE A 44 2.83 -7.42 -20.11
N PRO A 45 3.40 -8.30 -20.96
CA PRO A 45 2.76 -9.25 -21.87
C PRO A 45 2.70 -10.68 -21.26
N GLY A 46 1.62 -11.06 -20.56
CA GLY A 46 1.42 -12.44 -20.10
C GLY A 46 0.66 -12.66 -18.78
N LYS A 47 0.84 -13.86 -18.21
CA LYS A 47 0.21 -14.30 -16.97
C LYS A 47 0.80 -13.55 -15.76
N PRO A 48 -0.01 -13.19 -14.76
CA PRO A 48 0.46 -12.49 -13.56
C PRO A 48 1.53 -13.34 -12.86
N LYS A 49 2.79 -12.92 -12.98
CA LYS A 49 3.79 -13.29 -11.98
C LYS A 49 3.52 -12.38 -10.80
N ALA A 50 2.88 -12.92 -9.77
CA ALA A 50 2.64 -12.23 -8.50
C ALA A 50 3.97 -12.04 -7.75
N SER A 51 4.87 -11.25 -8.31
CA SER A 51 6.15 -10.89 -7.72
C SER A 51 6.44 -9.42 -7.99
N PHE A 52 6.61 -8.66 -6.92
CA PHE A 52 7.07 -7.27 -6.98
C PHE A 52 8.56 -7.26 -6.65
N SER A 53 9.40 -6.78 -7.58
CA SER A 53 10.86 -6.66 -7.39
C SER A 53 11.55 -7.96 -6.92
N GLY A 54 11.13 -9.11 -7.44
CA GLY A 54 11.69 -10.43 -7.08
C GLY A 54 11.15 -11.05 -5.78
N ILE A 55 10.34 -10.33 -5.01
CA ILE A 55 9.65 -10.85 -3.82
C ILE A 55 8.34 -11.49 -4.27
N ARG A 56 8.08 -12.75 -3.88
CA ARG A 56 6.78 -13.39 -4.14
C ARG A 56 5.69 -12.69 -3.34
N SER A 57 4.52 -12.49 -3.96
CA SER A 57 3.39 -11.83 -3.33
C SER A 57 3.01 -12.53 -2.02
N PRO A 58 2.88 -11.77 -0.92
CA PRO A 58 2.41 -12.32 0.34
C PRO A 58 0.96 -12.81 0.21
N ILE A 59 0.57 -13.73 1.10
CA ILE A 59 -0.80 -14.26 1.13
C ILE A 59 -1.74 -13.24 1.76
N ALA A 60 -2.91 -13.05 1.16
CA ALA A 60 -4.03 -12.31 1.76
C ALA A 60 -4.41 -12.88 3.13
N TYR A 61 -4.49 -12.02 4.16
CA TYR A 61 -4.86 -12.36 5.53
C TYR A 61 -6.12 -13.25 5.62
N GLU A 62 -7.15 -12.96 4.83
CA GLU A 62 -8.40 -13.75 4.80
C GLU A 62 -8.18 -15.22 4.36
N ARG A 63 -7.11 -15.49 3.60
CA ARG A 63 -6.78 -16.83 3.11
C ARG A 63 -5.81 -17.59 4.00
N ARG A 64 -5.30 -16.98 5.08
CA ARG A 64 -4.24 -17.56 5.93
C ARG A 64 -4.56 -18.97 6.46
N LYS A 65 -5.83 -19.24 6.78
CA LYS A 65 -6.28 -20.55 7.31
C LYS A 65 -6.50 -21.60 6.23
N LEU A 66 -6.49 -21.20 4.94
CA LEU A 66 -6.82 -22.06 3.80
C LEU A 66 -5.58 -22.47 2.99
N VAL A 67 -4.41 -21.93 3.31
CA VAL A 67 -3.16 -22.19 2.58
C VAL A 67 -2.18 -22.99 3.42
N LYS A 68 -1.25 -23.69 2.76
CA LYS A 68 -0.14 -24.37 3.43
C LYS A 68 0.74 -23.36 4.17
N LYS A 69 1.23 -23.71 5.36
CA LYS A 69 2.15 -22.87 6.16
C LYS A 69 3.38 -22.40 5.38
N SER A 70 3.90 -23.22 4.45
CA SER A 70 5.03 -22.84 3.57
C SER A 70 4.76 -21.61 2.69
N LYS A 71 3.49 -21.22 2.49
CA LYS A 71 3.14 -19.98 1.78
C LYS A 71 3.26 -18.73 2.67
N MET A 72 3.25 -18.88 4.00
CA MET A 72 3.39 -17.77 4.95
C MET A 72 4.82 -17.25 5.05
N GLN A 73 5.81 -18.01 4.56
CA GLN A 73 7.23 -17.63 4.58
C GLN A 73 7.55 -16.37 3.75
N PHE A 74 6.64 -15.94 2.87
CA PHE A 74 6.78 -14.73 2.04
C PHE A 74 6.14 -13.48 2.69
N GLY A 75 5.59 -13.62 3.89
CA GLY A 75 4.86 -12.57 4.60
C GLY A 75 3.36 -12.62 4.32
N MET A 76 2.66 -11.55 4.72
CA MET A 76 1.20 -11.49 4.71
C MET A 76 0.68 -10.12 4.26
N ASN A 77 -0.41 -10.14 3.52
CA ASN A 77 -1.08 -8.95 3.01
C ASN A 77 -2.34 -8.69 3.82
N PHE A 78 -2.38 -7.58 4.53
CA PHE A 78 -3.47 -7.13 5.38
C PHE A 78 -4.30 -6.00 4.76
N ALA A 79 -4.01 -5.59 3.51
CA ALA A 79 -4.72 -4.51 2.83
C ALA A 79 -6.11 -4.94 2.36
N TYR A 80 -7.06 -4.00 2.34
CA TYR A 80 -8.43 -4.22 1.88
C TYR A 80 -8.83 -3.16 0.84
N GLY A 81 -9.39 -3.60 -0.29
CA GLY A 81 -9.88 -2.68 -1.31
C GLY A 81 -10.86 -1.64 -0.77
N GLY A 82 -10.61 -0.36 -1.06
CA GLY A 82 -11.46 0.78 -0.70
C GLY A 82 -11.32 1.29 0.73
N THR A 83 -10.47 0.68 1.57
CA THR A 83 -10.20 1.18 2.93
C THR A 83 -9.15 2.30 2.91
N GLY A 84 -9.01 3.00 4.03
CA GLY A 84 -8.10 4.13 4.18
C GLY A 84 -7.39 4.11 5.54
N VAL A 85 -6.78 5.25 5.89
CA VAL A 85 -6.22 5.46 7.24
C VAL A 85 -7.36 5.47 8.26
N PHE A 86 -8.47 6.12 7.92
CA PHE A 86 -9.73 6.12 8.66
C PHE A 86 -10.81 5.28 7.96
N ASP A 87 -12.01 5.27 8.54
CA ASP A 87 -13.17 4.58 7.99
C ASP A 87 -13.71 5.31 6.75
N THR A 88 -13.83 4.59 5.65
CA THR A 88 -14.19 5.15 4.34
C THR A 88 -15.67 4.91 4.02
N LEU A 89 -16.03 4.85 2.74
CA LEU A 89 -17.36 4.42 2.27
C LEU A 89 -17.50 2.90 2.20
N VAL A 90 -16.38 2.18 2.26
CA VAL A 90 -16.36 0.72 2.29
C VAL A 90 -16.38 0.26 3.74
N ASN A 91 -17.31 -0.63 4.07
CA ASN A 91 -17.31 -1.32 5.35
C ASN A 91 -16.18 -2.38 5.34
N GLY A 92 -15.00 -1.98 5.79
CA GLY A 92 -13.80 -2.80 5.86
C GLY A 92 -12.81 -2.27 6.91
N PRO A 93 -11.76 -3.02 7.24
CA PRO A 93 -10.82 -2.64 8.28
C PRO A 93 -9.94 -1.47 7.84
N ASN A 94 -10.04 -0.35 8.54
CA ASN A 94 -9.09 0.76 8.41
C ASN A 94 -7.65 0.33 8.74
N MET A 95 -6.67 1.14 8.36
CA MET A 95 -5.25 0.80 8.49
C MET A 95 -4.83 0.44 9.91
N THR A 96 -5.37 1.11 10.93
CA THR A 96 -5.10 0.80 12.34
C THR A 96 -5.58 -0.61 12.70
N THR A 97 -6.74 -1.03 12.19
CA THR A 97 -7.27 -2.39 12.34
C THR A 97 -6.41 -3.41 11.59
N GLN A 98 -5.95 -3.08 10.38
CA GLN A 98 -5.04 -3.96 9.63
C GLN A 98 -3.72 -4.20 10.38
N ILE A 99 -3.20 -3.19 11.09
CA ILE A 99 -2.01 -3.31 11.94
C ILE A 99 -2.30 -4.20 13.18
N ASN A 100 -3.53 -4.18 13.70
CA ASN A 100 -3.91 -5.11 14.77
C ASN A 100 -3.85 -6.58 14.29
N PHE A 101 -4.15 -6.84 13.02
CA PHE A 101 -4.06 -8.20 12.47
C PHE A 101 -2.63 -8.75 12.47
N ILE A 102 -1.63 -7.97 12.07
CA ILE A 102 -0.23 -8.43 12.16
C ILE A 102 0.19 -8.62 13.62
N GLN A 103 -0.20 -7.70 14.51
CA GLN A 103 0.09 -7.84 15.94
C GLN A 103 -0.45 -9.16 16.48
N GLN A 104 -1.68 -9.53 16.12
CA GLN A 104 -2.26 -10.82 16.45
C GLN A 104 -1.47 -12.01 15.87
N GLN A 105 -0.93 -11.90 14.65
CA GLN A 105 -0.11 -12.97 14.08
C GLN A 105 1.24 -13.14 14.82
N VAL A 106 1.77 -12.06 15.40
CA VAL A 106 2.97 -12.12 16.25
C VAL A 106 2.64 -12.76 17.61
N GLU A 107 1.52 -12.37 18.22
CA GLU A 107 1.03 -12.94 19.49
C GLU A 107 0.70 -14.43 19.38
N GLN A 108 0.24 -14.88 18.20
CA GLN A 108 -0.03 -16.29 17.88
C GLN A 108 1.21 -17.06 17.39
N GLU A 109 2.39 -16.46 17.46
CA GLU A 109 3.67 -17.06 17.04
C GLU A 109 3.70 -17.52 15.57
N VAL A 110 2.84 -16.95 14.72
CA VAL A 110 2.87 -17.18 13.26
C VAL A 110 4.10 -16.51 12.65
N TYR A 111 4.46 -15.34 13.17
CA TYR A 111 5.68 -14.61 12.84
C TYR A 111 6.48 -14.30 14.10
N SER A 112 7.72 -14.77 14.15
CA SER A 112 8.64 -14.42 15.24
C SER A 112 9.21 -13.01 15.06
N LYS A 113 9.76 -12.43 16.14
CA LYS A 113 10.52 -11.17 16.07
C LYS A 113 11.70 -11.25 15.08
N CYS A 114 12.34 -12.41 14.96
CA CYS A 114 13.42 -12.65 13.99
C CYS A 114 12.91 -12.57 12.54
N ASN A 115 11.69 -13.07 12.28
CA ASN A 115 11.05 -12.93 10.98
C ASN A 115 10.82 -11.44 10.65
N LEU A 116 10.25 -10.67 11.57
CA LEU A 116 9.98 -9.24 11.37
C LEU A 116 11.27 -8.42 11.14
N ASN A 117 12.33 -8.69 11.90
CA ASN A 117 13.59 -7.95 11.85
C ASN A 117 14.36 -8.13 10.52
N SER A 118 14.01 -9.13 9.70
CA SER A 118 14.58 -9.34 8.37
C SER A 118 13.62 -8.94 7.23
N SER A 119 12.47 -8.36 7.59
CA SER A 119 11.37 -8.10 6.66
C SER A 119 11.26 -6.64 6.23
N VAL A 120 10.36 -6.39 5.27
CA VAL A 120 9.98 -5.06 4.79
C VAL A 120 8.47 -4.91 4.92
N ALA A 121 7.99 -3.70 5.21
CA ALA A 121 6.58 -3.36 5.10
C ALA A 121 6.32 -2.42 3.93
N LEU A 122 5.19 -2.62 3.25
CA LEU A 122 4.61 -1.70 2.27
C LEU A 122 3.29 -1.16 2.83
N VAL A 123 3.15 0.17 2.86
CA VAL A 123 1.95 0.87 3.29
C VAL A 123 1.43 1.71 2.13
N SER A 124 0.25 1.35 1.63
CA SER A 124 -0.42 2.04 0.54
C SER A 124 -1.47 3.02 1.04
N LEU A 125 -1.57 4.15 0.34
CA LEU A 125 -2.66 5.11 0.42
C LEU A 125 -3.07 5.47 -1.02
N ALA A 126 -4.37 5.35 -1.34
CA ALA A 126 -4.94 5.61 -2.67
C ALA A 126 -6.13 6.60 -2.63
N GLY A 127 -6.14 7.51 -1.65
CA GLY A 127 -7.11 8.62 -1.61
C GLY A 127 -8.55 8.29 -1.15
N ASN A 128 -8.83 7.06 -0.71
CA ASN A 128 -10.17 6.66 -0.25
C ASN A 128 -10.71 7.52 0.91
N ASP A 129 -9.83 7.97 1.83
CA ASP A 129 -10.19 8.87 2.92
C ASP A 129 -10.79 10.19 2.39
N TYR A 130 -10.20 10.76 1.33
CA TYR A 130 -10.68 12.00 0.72
C TYR A 130 -12.01 11.81 0.01
N GLY A 131 -12.15 10.71 -0.74
CA GLY A 131 -13.43 10.36 -1.38
C GLY A 131 -14.55 10.21 -0.35
N ALA A 132 -14.27 9.54 0.77
CA ALA A 132 -15.23 9.40 1.87
C ALA A 132 -15.52 10.73 2.57
N PHE A 133 -14.51 11.56 2.78
CA PHE A 133 -14.68 12.88 3.39
C PHE A 133 -15.58 13.78 2.56
N VAL A 134 -15.33 13.90 1.25
CA VAL A 134 -16.13 14.73 0.34
C VAL A 134 -17.56 14.19 0.20
N ALA A 135 -17.75 12.87 0.24
CA ALA A 135 -19.09 12.29 0.21
C ALA A 135 -19.90 12.54 1.49
N LYS A 136 -19.24 12.61 2.66
CA LYS A 136 -19.88 12.83 3.97
C LYS A 136 -19.98 14.31 4.35
N HIS A 137 -19.09 15.15 3.84
CA HIS A 137 -18.95 16.55 4.20
C HIS A 137 -18.95 17.45 2.96
N VAL A 138 -19.73 18.53 3.00
CA VAL A 138 -19.89 19.45 1.87
C VAL A 138 -18.77 20.50 1.81
N ASN A 139 -18.04 20.74 2.91
CA ASN A 139 -17.12 21.87 3.02
C ASN A 139 -15.66 21.51 2.72
N LEU A 140 -15.19 21.94 1.55
CA LEU A 140 -13.80 21.76 1.11
C LEU A 140 -12.78 22.56 1.95
N LYS A 141 -13.19 23.56 2.74
CA LYS A 141 -12.28 24.32 3.62
C LYS A 141 -11.65 23.42 4.70
N ASP A 142 -12.32 22.33 5.06
CA ASP A 142 -11.90 21.41 6.10
C ASP A 142 -10.91 20.34 5.59
N LEU A 143 -10.71 20.23 4.27
CA LEU A 143 -9.80 19.25 3.66
C LEU A 143 -8.34 19.44 4.08
N ARG A 144 -7.92 20.67 4.38
CA ARG A 144 -6.56 20.94 4.86
C ARG A 144 -6.35 20.31 6.24
N ALA A 145 -7.26 20.57 7.17
CA ALA A 145 -7.21 20.02 8.52
C ALA A 145 -7.35 18.49 8.49
N PHE A 146 -8.22 17.98 7.63
CA PHE A 146 -8.39 16.55 7.43
C PHE A 146 -7.15 15.88 6.80
N THR A 147 -6.47 16.53 5.86
CA THR A 147 -5.19 16.02 5.33
C THR A 147 -4.16 15.88 6.46
N SER A 148 -4.06 16.89 7.33
CA SER A 148 -3.18 16.82 8.49
C SER A 148 -3.55 15.68 9.44
N SER A 149 -4.85 15.42 9.67
CA SER A 149 -5.27 14.30 10.54
C SER A 149 -4.93 12.94 9.93
N ILE A 150 -5.10 12.77 8.60
CA ILE A 150 -4.67 11.55 7.88
C ILE A 150 -3.17 11.32 8.09
N ILE A 151 -2.34 12.33 7.83
CA ILE A 151 -0.88 12.17 7.95
C ILE A 151 -0.45 11.93 9.40
N ASN A 152 -1.08 12.60 10.38
CA ASN A 152 -0.79 12.38 11.79
C ASN A 152 -1.10 10.93 12.21
N GLN A 153 -2.27 10.41 11.82
CA GLN A 153 -2.64 9.03 12.13
C GLN A 153 -1.78 8.02 11.35
N LEU A 154 -1.41 8.34 10.11
CA LEU A 154 -0.47 7.54 9.33
C LEU A 154 0.90 7.46 10.01
N ALA A 155 1.43 8.56 10.55
CA ALA A 155 2.69 8.57 11.28
C ALA A 155 2.65 7.63 12.50
N ILE A 156 1.54 7.66 13.24
CA ILE A 156 1.30 6.73 14.38
C ILE A 156 1.29 5.29 13.88
N ASN A 157 0.59 5.00 12.79
CA ASN A 157 0.50 3.67 12.19
C ASN A 157 1.89 3.17 11.72
N LEU A 158 2.69 4.01 11.07
CA LEU A 158 4.05 3.70 10.63
C LEU A 158 4.96 3.36 11.82
N GLU A 159 4.92 4.16 12.89
CA GLU A 159 5.67 3.88 14.12
C GLU A 159 5.19 2.62 14.85
N ARG A 160 3.89 2.27 14.76
CA ARG A 160 3.39 0.98 15.26
C ARG A 160 4.01 -0.19 14.50
N ILE A 161 4.04 -0.14 13.17
CA ILE A 161 4.67 -1.17 12.33
C ILE A 161 6.16 -1.32 12.67
N ARG A 162 6.86 -0.19 12.84
CA ARG A 162 8.27 -0.17 13.27
C ARG A 162 8.46 -0.85 14.63
N ARG A 163 7.63 -0.50 15.61
CA ARG A 163 7.70 -1.06 16.98
C ARG A 163 7.38 -2.55 17.05
N LEU A 164 6.64 -3.09 16.09
CA LEU A 164 6.46 -4.55 15.95
C LEU A 164 7.77 -5.26 15.55
N GLY A 165 8.74 -4.54 14.99
CA GLY A 165 10.08 -5.05 14.67
C GLY A 165 10.43 -5.03 13.19
N VAL A 166 9.63 -4.40 12.33
CA VAL A 166 9.94 -4.27 10.90
C VAL A 166 10.91 -3.10 10.67
N PRO A 167 12.14 -3.34 10.18
CA PRO A 167 13.20 -2.33 10.15
C PRO A 167 13.14 -1.39 8.94
N LYS A 168 12.37 -1.75 7.90
CA LYS A 168 12.28 -1.01 6.64
C LYS A 168 10.83 -0.90 6.22
N ILE A 169 10.35 0.32 6.04
CA ILE A 169 8.93 0.59 5.77
C ILE A 169 8.85 1.54 4.57
N ALA A 170 8.28 1.05 3.49
CA ALA A 170 7.94 1.84 2.32
C ALA A 170 6.50 2.34 2.43
N VAL A 171 6.28 3.64 2.24
CA VAL A 171 4.95 4.27 2.25
C VAL A 171 4.72 4.98 0.92
N THR A 172 3.55 4.80 0.30
CA THR A 172 3.27 5.47 -0.97
C THR A 172 2.88 6.92 -0.76
N ALA A 173 3.46 7.82 -1.56
CA ALA A 173 2.83 9.10 -1.86
C ALA A 173 1.58 8.83 -2.71
N ILE A 174 0.54 9.65 -2.57
CA ILE A 174 -0.68 9.48 -3.36
C ILE A 174 -0.48 9.99 -4.78
N GLU A 175 -1.02 9.24 -5.72
CA GLU A 175 -1.09 9.56 -7.15
C GLU A 175 -1.80 10.92 -7.38
N PRO A 176 -1.64 11.54 -8.57
CA PRO A 176 -2.46 12.69 -8.94
C PRO A 176 -3.93 12.27 -9.06
N MET A 177 -4.71 12.46 -7.99
CA MET A 177 -6.11 11.99 -7.92
C MET A 177 -6.99 12.61 -8.99
N GLY A 178 -6.64 13.80 -9.48
CA GLY A 178 -7.34 14.46 -10.59
C GLY A 178 -7.18 13.76 -11.93
N CYS A 179 -6.20 12.86 -12.05
CA CYS A 179 -5.95 12.03 -13.23
C CYS A 179 -6.62 10.65 -13.15
N LEU A 180 -7.25 10.31 -12.02
CA LEU A 180 -7.97 9.04 -11.90
C LEU A 180 -9.20 9.03 -12.81
N PRO A 181 -9.56 7.87 -13.40
CA PRO A 181 -10.73 7.77 -14.28
C PRO A 181 -12.02 8.30 -13.65
N GLN A 182 -12.21 8.12 -12.34
CA GLN A 182 -13.37 8.63 -11.61
C GLN A 182 -13.42 10.17 -11.60
N SER A 183 -12.27 10.84 -11.46
CA SER A 183 -12.16 12.30 -11.47
C SER A 183 -12.28 12.88 -12.88
N ALA A 184 -11.73 12.19 -13.88
CA ALA A 184 -11.75 12.63 -15.27
C ALA A 184 -13.08 12.32 -15.99
N ALA A 185 -13.92 11.44 -15.44
CA ALA A 185 -15.21 11.08 -16.06
C ALA A 185 -16.14 12.29 -16.23
N SER A 186 -16.13 13.25 -15.30
CA SER A 186 -16.95 14.46 -15.37
C SER A 186 -16.60 15.38 -16.54
N SER A 187 -15.38 15.26 -17.07
CA SER A 187 -14.90 15.98 -18.25
C SER A 187 -14.85 15.10 -19.51
N SER A 188 -15.52 13.94 -19.51
CA SER A 188 -15.40 12.93 -20.58
C SER A 188 -13.95 12.56 -20.91
N TYR A 189 -13.10 12.49 -19.88
CA TYR A 189 -11.68 12.18 -19.98
C TYR A 189 -10.82 13.20 -20.74
N GLN A 190 -11.36 14.39 -21.02
CA GLN A 190 -10.63 15.44 -21.74
C GLN A 190 -9.72 16.26 -20.82
N ASN A 191 -10.10 16.41 -19.55
CA ASN A 191 -9.38 17.27 -18.60
C ASN A 191 -9.16 16.56 -17.26
N PHE A 192 -8.00 16.81 -16.65
CA PHE A 192 -7.72 16.41 -15.28
C PHE A 192 -8.31 17.42 -14.30
N SER A 193 -8.76 16.92 -13.14
CA SER A 193 -9.26 17.80 -12.09
C SER A 193 -8.11 18.42 -11.29
N GLU A 194 -7.82 19.70 -11.53
CA GLU A 194 -6.76 20.41 -10.80
C GLU A 194 -7.02 20.49 -9.29
N SER A 195 -8.27 20.63 -8.85
CA SER A 195 -8.60 20.68 -7.41
C SER A 195 -8.19 19.39 -6.69
N TRP A 196 -8.44 18.23 -7.28
CA TRP A 196 -8.00 16.93 -6.75
C TRP A 196 -6.47 16.77 -6.79
N ASN A 197 -5.81 17.28 -7.83
CA ASN A 197 -4.35 17.28 -7.90
C ASN A 197 -3.71 18.16 -6.82
N LEU A 198 -4.32 19.30 -6.48
CA LEU A 198 -3.86 20.15 -5.38
C LEU A 198 -3.94 19.43 -4.04
N ILE A 199 -4.99 18.64 -3.80
CA ILE A 199 -5.12 17.79 -2.60
C ILE A 199 -3.97 16.76 -2.58
N SER A 200 -3.73 16.07 -3.71
CA SER A 200 -2.61 15.12 -3.82
C SER A 200 -1.25 15.76 -3.52
N ASN A 201 -0.98 16.93 -4.10
CA ASN A 201 0.28 17.63 -3.89
C ASN A 201 0.46 18.05 -2.42
N PHE A 202 -0.61 18.57 -1.80
CA PHE A 202 -0.56 18.97 -0.40
C PHE A 202 -0.36 17.78 0.55
N HIS A 203 -1.07 16.67 0.32
CA HIS A 203 -0.84 15.41 1.05
C HIS A 203 0.61 14.97 0.97
N ASN A 204 1.16 14.89 -0.25
CA ASN A 204 2.51 14.40 -0.49
C ASN A 204 3.58 15.31 0.11
N GLN A 205 3.36 16.63 0.10
CA GLN A 205 4.24 17.59 0.76
C GLN A 205 4.31 17.35 2.28
N ILE A 206 3.16 17.20 2.94
CA ILE A 206 3.14 16.94 4.39
C ILE A 206 3.68 15.54 4.70
N LEU A 207 3.38 14.53 3.87
CA LEU A 207 3.95 13.19 4.01
C LEU A 207 5.48 13.23 3.96
N GLN A 208 6.05 13.97 3.02
CA GLN A 208 7.51 14.15 2.90
C GLN A 208 8.11 14.75 4.18
N GLN A 209 7.51 15.82 4.69
CA GLN A 209 7.95 16.47 5.93
C GLN A 209 7.85 15.52 7.13
N THR A 210 6.74 14.79 7.24
CA THR A 210 6.52 13.82 8.32
C THR A 210 7.50 12.66 8.26
N VAL A 211 7.76 12.09 7.08
CA VAL A 211 8.74 11.00 6.91
C VAL A 211 10.16 11.47 7.21
N GLN A 212 10.53 12.69 6.80
CA GLN A 212 11.81 13.30 7.18
C GLN A 212 11.92 13.39 8.71
N LYS A 213 10.88 13.89 9.38
CA LYS A 213 10.83 13.97 10.85
C LYS A 213 10.94 12.60 11.53
N LEU A 214 10.24 11.58 11.03
CA LEU A 214 10.25 10.22 11.59
C LEU A 214 11.62 9.54 11.45
N ASN A 215 12.35 9.83 10.36
CA ASN A 215 13.71 9.31 10.17
C ASN A 215 14.75 10.06 11.04
N GLY A 216 14.50 11.34 11.35
CA GLY A 216 15.46 12.18 12.08
C GLY A 216 16.77 12.38 11.33
N GLU A 217 17.84 12.73 12.05
CA GLU A 217 19.20 12.96 11.49
C GLU A 217 20.03 11.66 11.36
N GLY A 218 19.40 10.49 11.55
CA GLY A 218 20.10 9.21 11.52
C GLY A 218 20.60 8.83 10.12
N ARG A 219 21.77 8.17 10.05
CA ARG A 219 22.41 7.76 8.78
C ARG A 219 21.64 6.71 7.97
N LYS A 220 20.64 6.02 8.55
CA LYS A 220 19.89 4.95 7.89
C LYS A 220 18.39 5.22 7.98
N SER A 221 17.77 5.52 6.83
CA SER A 221 16.34 5.76 6.74
C SER A 221 15.54 4.49 7.03
N VAL A 222 14.60 4.57 7.96
CA VAL A 222 13.65 3.50 8.30
C VAL A 222 12.44 3.57 7.38
N PHE A 223 11.94 4.79 7.16
CA PHE A 223 10.79 5.09 6.32
C PHE A 223 11.24 5.63 4.97
N THR A 224 10.68 5.10 3.88
CA THR A 224 10.98 5.55 2.51
C THR A 224 9.67 5.83 1.77
N ILE A 225 9.62 6.94 1.02
CA ILE A 225 8.45 7.27 0.21
C ILE A 225 8.60 6.63 -1.17
N LEU A 226 7.56 5.93 -1.61
CA LEU A 226 7.38 5.51 -3.00
C LEU A 226 6.53 6.58 -3.71
N ASP A 227 7.16 7.35 -4.59
CA ASP A 227 6.52 8.48 -5.25
C ASP A 227 5.66 8.04 -6.45
N LEU A 228 4.45 7.55 -6.15
CA LEU A 228 3.47 7.23 -7.18
C LEU A 228 3.04 8.47 -7.97
N ASN A 229 3.09 9.67 -7.38
CA ASN A 229 2.68 10.89 -8.06
C ASN A 229 3.55 11.16 -9.28
N SER A 230 4.87 11.16 -9.08
CA SER A 230 5.84 11.34 -10.14
C SER A 230 5.82 10.17 -11.13
N ALA A 231 5.63 8.93 -10.65
CA ALA A 231 5.54 7.76 -11.53
C ALA A 231 4.35 7.87 -12.51
N PHE A 232 3.16 8.22 -12.02
CA PHE A 232 1.98 8.44 -12.86
C PHE A 232 2.20 9.58 -13.86
N ARG A 233 2.71 10.73 -13.40
CA ARG A 233 2.98 11.88 -14.28
C ARG A 233 4.01 11.56 -15.36
N SER A 234 5.04 10.78 -15.04
CA SER A 234 6.03 10.32 -16.00
C SER A 234 5.41 9.42 -17.07
N ALA A 235 4.59 8.44 -16.65
CA ALA A 235 3.86 7.58 -17.56
C ALA A 235 2.93 8.37 -18.51
N PHE A 236 2.20 9.38 -18.02
CA PHE A 236 1.35 10.22 -18.86
C PHE A 236 2.14 11.06 -19.87
N LYS A 237 3.31 11.59 -19.51
CA LYS A 237 4.16 12.35 -20.43
C LYS A 237 4.79 11.50 -21.53
N SER A 238 4.89 10.19 -21.34
CA SER A 238 5.52 9.28 -22.28
C SER A 238 4.63 8.87 -23.47
N GLN A 239 3.49 9.56 -23.67
CA GLN A 239 2.49 9.32 -24.71
C GLN A 239 3.00 9.36 -26.16
N ASP A 240 4.23 9.79 -26.43
CA ASP A 240 4.88 9.62 -27.75
C ASP A 240 5.35 8.19 -28.04
N ARG A 241 5.19 7.24 -27.10
CA ARG A 241 5.51 5.82 -27.31
C ARG A 241 4.31 4.96 -26.97
N ALA A 242 3.64 4.47 -28.01
CA ALA A 242 2.58 3.47 -27.89
C ALA A 242 3.02 2.30 -26.99
N GLY A 243 2.37 2.16 -25.83
CA GLY A 243 2.11 0.91 -25.07
C GLY A 243 3.23 -0.08 -24.73
N ASN A 244 4.47 0.13 -25.15
CA ASN A 244 5.56 -0.85 -25.07
C ASN A 244 6.62 -0.44 -24.05
N PHE A 245 6.25 -0.42 -22.77
CA PHE A 245 7.24 -0.40 -21.69
C PHE A 245 7.64 -1.84 -21.35
N LEU A 246 8.66 -2.35 -22.04
CA LEU A 246 9.49 -3.41 -21.48
C LEU A 246 10.34 -2.78 -20.38
N PHE A 247 9.98 -3.00 -19.12
CA PHE A 247 10.87 -2.70 -18.00
C PHE A 247 12.06 -3.66 -18.09
N CYS A 248 13.17 -3.18 -18.65
CA CYS A 248 14.45 -3.87 -18.56
C CYS A 248 14.92 -3.81 -17.11
N PHE A 249 14.75 -4.91 -16.38
CA PHE A 249 15.52 -5.13 -15.17
C PHE A 249 16.93 -5.55 -15.60
N PRO A 250 17.99 -4.83 -15.19
CA PRO A 250 19.36 -5.30 -15.43
C PRO A 250 19.55 -6.68 -14.75
N PRO A 251 20.38 -7.56 -15.34
CA PRO A 251 20.65 -8.90 -14.84
C PRO A 251 21.24 -8.92 -13.43
#